data_AF-Q19RX3-F1
#
_entry.id   AF-Q19RX3-F1
#
_cell.length_a   1.000
_cell.length_b   1.000
_cell.length_c   1.000
_cell.angle_alpha   90.00
_cell.angle_beta   90.00
_cell.angle_gamma   90.00
#
_symmetry.space_group_name_H-M   'P 1'
#
loop_
_entity.id
_entity.type
_entity.pdbx_description
1 polymer ?
#
loop_
_entity_poly.entity_id
_entity_poly.type
_entity_poly.pdbx_seq_one_letter_code
_entity_poly.pdbx_strand_id
1 'polypeptide(L)'
;WFQNEHLRFKTQLEKETSNTGIRMFKRYATITTSARILERVIATPVDLNAVRDYLINYHLDSVSERSLADKAIEVIVQFVAQNRGKFSDDTRLSTLIENYGMISLEDNHI
;
A
#
# COMPACT_ATOMS: atom_id res chain seq x y z
N TRP A 1 7.70 0.99 27.37
CA TRP A 1 7.54 -0.08 26.34
C TRP A 1 7.31 0.48 24.96
N PHE A 2 6.35 1.40 24.78
CA PHE A 2 6.02 2.02 23.48
C PHE A 2 7.21 2.54 22.66
N GLN A 3 8.10 3.37 23.24
CA GLN A 3 9.22 3.94 22.47
C GLN A 3 10.16 2.87 21.89
N ASN A 4 10.36 1.77 22.62
CA ASN A 4 11.18 0.65 22.15
C ASN A 4 10.50 -0.11 21.02
N GLU A 5 9.18 -0.32 21.10
CA GLU A 5 8.41 -0.93 20.02
C GLU A 5 8.42 -0.04 18.77
N HIS A 6 8.24 1.27 18.93
CA HIS A 6 8.29 2.23 17.83
C HIS A 6 9.66 2.24 17.15
N LEU A 7 10.76 2.23 17.92
CA LEU A 7 12.10 2.13 17.37
C LEU A 7 12.31 0.80 16.62
N ARG A 8 11.83 -0.32 17.18
CA ARG A 8 11.91 -1.64 16.51
C ARG A 8 11.22 -1.64 15.15
N PHE A 9 9.98 -1.17 15.07
CA PHE A 9 9.27 -1.08 13.79
C PHE A 9 9.99 -0.15 12.80
N LYS A 10 10.53 0.98 13.28
CA LYS A 10 11.31 1.89 12.44
C LYS A 10 12.57 1.22 11.87
N THR A 11 13.27 0.40 12.65
CA THR A 11 14.45 -0.32 12.19
C THR A 11 14.10 -1.47 11.24
N GLN A 12 13.06 -2.25 11.54
CA GLN A 12 12.66 -3.38 10.70
C GLN A 12 12.08 -2.95 9.35
N LEU A 13 11.47 -1.76 9.30
CA LEU A 13 10.86 -1.18 8.10
C LEU A 13 11.62 0.06 7.62
N GLU A 14 12.95 0.07 7.76
CA GLU A 14 13.79 1.23 7.44
C GLU A 14 13.75 1.64 5.96
N LYS A 15 13.35 0.72 5.07
CA LYS A 15 13.21 0.94 3.63
C LYS A 15 11.91 1.63 3.24
N GLU A 16 10.97 1.80 4.16
CA GLU A 16 9.70 2.50 3.90
C GLU A 16 9.95 3.99 3.69
N THR A 17 9.63 4.47 2.48
CA THR A 17 9.78 5.88 2.09
C THR A 17 8.45 6.63 2.09
N SER A 18 7.33 5.90 2.10
CA SER A 18 6.00 6.51 2.07
C SER A 18 5.63 7.11 3.42
N ASN A 19 5.22 8.38 3.40
CA ASN A 19 4.72 9.07 4.59
C ASN A 19 3.51 8.33 5.23
N THR A 20 2.65 7.71 4.42
CA THR A 20 1.50 6.94 4.91
C THR A 20 1.95 5.64 5.57
N GLY A 21 2.99 5.00 5.05
CA GLY A 21 3.65 3.83 5.63
C GLY A 21 4.34 4.16 6.96
N ILE A 22 5.18 5.20 6.99
CA ILE A 22 5.90 5.65 8.21
C ILE A 22 4.91 5.99 9.34
N ARG A 23 3.75 6.58 9.02
CA ARG A 23 2.70 6.89 10.00
C ARG A 23 2.17 5.64 10.72
N MET A 24 2.26 4.46 10.11
CA MET A 24 1.81 3.20 10.71
C MET A 24 2.70 2.71 11.84
N PHE A 25 3.99 3.10 11.90
CA PHE A 25 4.92 2.57 12.91
C PHE A 25 4.46 2.86 14.34
N LYS A 26 3.92 4.06 14.58
CA LYS A 26 3.33 4.40 15.88
C LYS A 26 2.09 3.56 16.19
N ARG A 27 1.27 3.24 15.19
CA ARG A 27 0.07 2.41 15.36
C ARG A 27 0.44 0.98 15.73
N TYR A 28 1.42 0.40 15.03
CA TYR A 28 1.92 -0.94 15.34
C TYR A 28 2.54 -1.01 16.74
N ALA A 29 3.35 0.00 17.09
CA ALA A 29 3.93 0.11 18.42
C ALA A 29 2.88 0.23 19.54
N THR A 30 1.76 0.91 19.28
CA THR A 30 0.63 0.96 20.22
C THR A 30 0.01 -0.43 20.39
N ILE A 31 -0.25 -1.16 19.30
CA ILE A 31 -0.85 -2.51 19.36
C ILE A 31 0.06 -3.47 20.14
N THR A 32 1.35 -3.52 19.83
CA THR A 32 2.28 -4.43 20.53
C THR A 32 2.47 -4.03 22.00
N THR A 33 2.46 -2.73 22.30
CA THR A 33 2.49 -2.25 23.69
C THR A 33 1.23 -2.67 24.45
N SER A 34 0.05 -2.56 23.82
CA SER A 34 -1.21 -3.02 24.41
C SER A 34 -1.24 -4.54 24.61
N ALA A 35 -0.72 -5.33 23.68
CA ALA A 35 -0.58 -6.79 23.83
C ALA A 35 0.30 -7.15 25.03
N ARG A 36 1.39 -6.41 25.25
CA ARG A 36 2.27 -6.58 26.41
C ARG A 36 1.60 -6.17 27.73
N ILE A 37 0.76 -5.14 27.71
CA ILE A 37 -0.04 -4.76 28.89
C ILE A 37 -1.04 -5.88 29.19
N LEU A 38 -1.72 -6.39 28.16
CA LEU A 38 -2.70 -7.47 28.28
C LEU A 38 -2.06 -8.71 28.91
N GLU A 39 -0.92 -9.18 28.38
CA GLU A 39 -0.13 -10.30 28.91
C GLU A 39 0.05 -10.21 30.43
N ARG A 40 0.39 -9.02 30.93
CA ARG A 40 0.56 -8.77 32.38
C ARG A 40 -0.74 -8.77 33.15
N VAL A 41 -1.81 -8.21 32.59
CA VAL A 41 -3.12 -8.11 33.24
C VAL A 41 -3.75 -9.49 33.42
N ILE A 42 -3.64 -10.35 32.40
CA ILE A 42 -4.23 -11.70 32.43
C ILE A 42 -3.25 -12.77 32.94
N ALA A 43 -2.03 -12.37 33.32
CA ALA A 43 -0.95 -13.25 33.79
C ALA A 43 -0.72 -14.49 32.90
N THR A 44 -0.92 -14.33 31.58
CA THR A 44 -0.82 -15.41 30.59
C THR A 44 0.16 -14.99 29.50
N PRO A 45 1.13 -15.83 29.12
CA PRO A 45 2.09 -15.52 28.08
C PRO A 45 1.40 -15.18 26.75
N VAL A 46 1.85 -14.09 26.12
CA VAL A 46 1.45 -13.67 24.77
C VAL A 46 2.70 -13.67 23.91
N ASP A 47 2.64 -14.30 22.74
CA ASP A 47 3.75 -14.25 21.79
C ASP A 47 3.82 -12.89 21.10
N LEU A 48 4.57 -11.97 21.71
CA LEU A 48 4.79 -10.63 21.16
C LEU A 48 5.62 -10.65 19.86
N ASN A 49 6.36 -11.71 19.56
CA ASN A 49 7.08 -11.82 18.29
C ASN A 49 6.09 -12.13 17.17
N ALA A 50 5.19 -13.10 17.37
CA ALA A 50 4.13 -13.39 16.41
C ALA A 50 3.25 -12.16 16.10
N VAL A 51 2.92 -11.36 17.12
CA VAL A 51 2.17 -10.09 16.91
C VAL A 51 2.97 -9.09 16.06
N ARG A 52 4.29 -8.97 16.28
CA ARG A 52 5.14 -8.08 15.48
C ARG A 52 5.24 -8.56 14.04
N ASP A 53 5.54 -9.84 13.84
CA ASP A 53 5.71 -10.45 12.52
C ASP A 53 4.42 -10.31 11.70
N TYR A 54 3.27 -10.52 12.33
CA TYR A 54 1.97 -10.27 11.71
C TYR A 54 1.84 -8.81 11.23
N LEU A 55 2.18 -7.83 12.07
CA LEU A 55 2.07 -6.41 11.72
C LEU A 55 3.07 -5.99 10.63
N ILE A 56 4.25 -6.62 10.59
CA ILE A 56 5.25 -6.41 9.54
C ILE A 56 4.73 -6.98 8.22
N ASN A 57 4.24 -8.22 8.20
CA ASN A 57 3.68 -8.83 6.99
C ASN A 57 2.48 -8.01 6.49
N TYR A 58 1.55 -7.66 7.38
CA TYR A 58 0.45 -6.74 7.05
C TYR A 58 0.96 -5.42 6.45
N HIS A 59 2.07 -4.88 6.96
CA HIS A 59 2.63 -3.65 6.42
C HIS A 59 3.10 -3.84 4.98
N LEU A 60 3.86 -4.91 4.72
CA LEU A 60 4.43 -5.24 3.41
C LEU A 60 3.35 -5.57 2.37
N ASP A 61 2.32 -6.33 2.78
CA ASP A 61 1.24 -6.78 1.89
C ASP A 61 0.27 -5.65 1.48
N SER A 62 0.27 -4.53 2.22
CA SER A 62 -0.61 -3.38 1.94
C SER A 62 0.15 -2.10 1.58
N VAL A 63 1.42 -2.21 1.14
CA VAL A 63 2.20 -1.07 0.63
C VAL A 63 1.52 -0.46 -0.60
N SER A 64 1.15 -1.28 -1.59
CA SER A 64 0.45 -0.85 -2.80
C SER A 64 -0.90 -0.20 -2.47
N GLU A 65 -1.59 -0.69 -1.43
CA GLU A 65 -2.84 -0.10 -0.98
C GLU A 65 -2.70 1.30 -0.34
N ARG A 66 -1.47 1.74 -0.07
CA ARG A 66 -1.17 3.05 0.53
C ARG A 66 -0.51 4.00 -0.46
N SER A 67 -0.19 3.53 -1.66
CA SER A 67 0.28 4.35 -2.78
C SER A 67 -0.92 4.82 -3.58
N LEU A 68 -1.11 6.15 -3.65
CA LEU A 68 -2.12 6.74 -4.52
C LEU A 68 -1.82 6.42 -5.99
N ALA A 69 -0.54 6.42 -6.36
CA ALA A 69 -0.10 6.14 -7.72
C ALA A 69 -0.40 4.69 -8.12
N ASP A 70 -0.11 3.72 -7.26
CA ASP A 70 -0.31 2.30 -7.57
C ASP A 70 -1.80 1.98 -7.73
N LYS A 71 -2.66 2.55 -6.88
CA LYS A 71 -4.11 2.44 -7.04
C LYS A 71 -4.62 3.15 -8.29
N ALA A 72 -4.11 4.35 -8.55
CA ALA A 72 -4.54 5.14 -9.70
C ALA A 72 -4.17 4.42 -11.01
N ILE A 73 -2.96 3.87 -11.13
CA ILE A 73 -2.54 3.19 -12.36
C ILE A 73 -3.36 1.92 -12.60
N GLU A 74 -3.68 1.15 -11.56
CA GLU A 74 -4.55 -0.03 -11.68
C GLU A 74 -5.93 0.36 -12.24
N VAL A 75 -6.55 1.41 -11.68
CA VAL A 75 -7.84 1.91 -12.15
C VAL A 75 -7.75 2.50 -13.56
N ILE A 76 -6.68 3.23 -13.88
CA ILE A 76 -6.46 3.81 -15.22
C ILE A 76 -6.33 2.69 -16.26
N VAL A 77 -5.55 1.64 -15.98
CA VAL A 77 -5.39 0.48 -16.87
C VAL A 77 -6.73 -0.19 -17.11
N GLN A 78 -7.52 -0.44 -16.06
CA GLN A 78 -8.86 -1.00 -16.19
C GLN A 78 -9.81 -0.08 -16.98
N PHE A 79 -9.76 1.24 -16.74
CA PHE A 79 -10.55 2.23 -17.46
C PHE A 79 -10.24 2.23 -18.95
N VAL A 80 -8.96 2.21 -19.32
CA VAL A 80 -8.52 2.14 -20.73
C VAL A 80 -8.95 0.82 -21.36
N ALA A 81 -8.79 -0.31 -20.67
CA ALA A 81 -9.21 -1.62 -21.17
C ALA A 81 -10.72 -1.70 -21.42
N GLN A 82 -11.53 -1.26 -20.45
CA GLN A 82 -13.00 -1.25 -20.56
C GLN A 82 -13.50 -0.30 -21.64
N ASN A 83 -12.81 0.84 -21.84
CA ASN A 83 -13.22 1.87 -22.78
C ASN A 83 -12.35 1.93 -24.03
N ARG A 84 -11.66 0.84 -24.39
CA ARG A 84 -10.66 0.80 -25.46
C ARG A 84 -11.18 1.35 -26.80
N GLY A 85 -12.45 1.11 -27.12
CA GLY A 85 -13.09 1.60 -28.34
C GLY A 85 -13.33 3.12 -28.39
N LYS A 86 -13.08 3.84 -27.29
CA LYS A 86 -13.15 5.31 -27.20
C LYS A 86 -11.77 5.97 -27.23
N PHE A 87 -10.70 5.19 -27.41
CA PHE A 87 -9.34 5.67 -27.62
C PHE A 87 -8.93 5.45 -29.08
N SER A 88 -8.49 6.51 -29.75
CA SER A 88 -8.03 6.45 -31.14
C SER A 88 -6.55 6.07 -31.22
N ASP A 89 -6.18 5.25 -32.20
CA ASP A 89 -4.78 4.81 -32.42
C ASP A 89 -4.01 5.78 -33.34
N ASP A 90 -4.74 6.65 -34.04
CA ASP A 90 -4.19 7.71 -34.88
C ASP A 90 -4.06 9.02 -34.08
N THR A 91 -3.33 9.98 -34.62
CA THR A 91 -3.09 11.33 -34.07
C THR A 91 -4.35 12.21 -33.94
N ARG A 92 -5.54 11.65 -34.18
CA ARG A 92 -6.82 12.37 -34.21
C ARG A 92 -7.92 11.59 -33.51
N LEU A 93 -8.73 12.31 -32.74
CA LEU A 93 -9.95 11.81 -32.12
C LEU A 93 -11.00 11.52 -33.19
N SER A 94 -11.25 10.25 -33.47
CA SER A 94 -12.10 9.81 -34.60
C SER A 94 -13.30 8.96 -34.19
N THR A 95 -13.53 8.74 -32.89
CA THR A 95 -14.70 8.02 -32.41
C THR A 95 -15.95 8.89 -32.57
N LEU A 96 -17.00 8.35 -33.18
CA LEU A 96 -18.18 9.14 -33.57
C LEU A 96 -19.11 9.53 -32.40
N ILE A 97 -19.12 8.76 -31.32
CA ILE A 97 -20.07 8.94 -30.20
C ILE A 97 -19.41 9.68 -29.03
N GLU A 98 -18.25 9.19 -28.58
CA GLU A 98 -17.56 9.71 -27.41
C GLU A 98 -16.06 9.37 -27.51
N ASN A 99 -15.19 10.32 -27.18
CA ASN A 99 -13.73 10.14 -27.22
C ASN A 99 -13.15 10.35 -25.82
N TYR A 100 -12.35 9.39 -25.35
CA TYR A 100 -11.60 9.49 -24.09
C TYR A 100 -10.12 9.83 -24.30
N GLY A 101 -9.59 9.67 -25.51
CA GLY A 101 -8.24 10.12 -25.82
C GLY A 101 -7.63 9.39 -27.01
N MET A 102 -6.29 9.37 -27.03
CA MET A 102 -5.47 8.64 -27.99
C MET A 102 -4.59 7.62 -27.24
N ILE A 103 -4.29 6.50 -27.88
CA ILE A 103 -3.39 5.48 -27.33
C ILE A 103 -2.37 5.09 -28.41
N SER A 104 -1.08 5.13 -28.06
CA SER A 104 0.03 4.73 -28.92
C SER A 104 0.83 3.61 -28.28
N LEU A 105 1.44 2.77 -29.12
CA LEU A 105 2.46 1.82 -28.68
C LEU A 105 3.81 2.52 -28.73
N GLU A 106 4.46 2.64 -27.57
CA GLU A 106 5.81 3.21 -27.44
C GLU A 106 6.82 2.10 -27.19
N ASP A 107 8.06 2.26 -27.69
CA ASP A 107 9.14 1.32 -27.42
C ASP A 107 9.45 1.24 -25.91
N ASN A 108 9.79 0.04 -25.42
CA ASN A 108 10.16 -0.26 -24.02
C ASN A 108 9.09 -0.05 -22.94
N HIS A 109 7.80 -0.02 -23.28
CA HIS A 109 6.71 0.01 -22.30
C HIS A 109 5.81 -1.23 -22.50
N ILE A 110 5.93 -2.23 -21.61
CA ILE A 110 5.05 -3.41 -21.51
C ILE A 110 4.22 -3.29 -20.23
#